data_AF-A1IKF6-F1
#
_entry.id   AF-A1IKF6-F1
#
_cell.length_a   1.000
_cell.length_b   1.000
_cell.length_c   1.000
_cell.angle_alpha   90.00
_cell.angle_beta   90.00
_cell.angle_gamma   90.00
#
_symmetry.space_group_name_H-M   'P 1'
#
loop_
_entity.id
_entity.type
_entity.pdbx_description
1 polymer ?
#
loop_
_entity_poly.entity_id
_entity_poly.type
_entity_poly.pdbx_seq_one_letter_code
_entity_poly.pdbx_strand_id
1 'polypeptide(L)'
;TGVSDGRYANVLKLFLTGISPEEYQAHRGFAFVGRHMRGVGPRVAAQMQSLDELRHVQTQIHTISHYNKFFDGISEFRHMHDRVWYLSVPKSFFDDARSAGPFEYMIAIGFAFEYVLTNLLFVPFMSGAAYNGDMSTVTFG
;
A
#
# COMPACT_ATOMS: atom_id res chain seq x y z
N THR A 1 17.61 5.91 -18.58
CA THR A 1 17.89 5.02 -17.44
C THR A 1 16.93 3.86 -17.55
N GLY A 2 17.43 2.72 -18.03
CA GLY A 2 16.58 1.59 -18.40
C GLY A 2 16.38 0.68 -17.19
N VAL A 3 15.12 0.42 -16.84
CA VAL A 3 14.79 -0.81 -16.12
C VAL A 3 15.27 -2.01 -16.95
N SER A 4 15.52 -3.15 -16.30
CA SER A 4 16.09 -4.34 -16.93
C SER A 4 15.36 -4.78 -18.22
N ASP A 5 14.02 -4.72 -18.21
CA ASP A 5 13.15 -5.12 -19.31
C ASP A 5 11.77 -4.43 -19.17
N GLY A 6 11.07 -4.15 -20.28
CA GLY A 6 9.72 -3.58 -20.25
C GLY A 6 8.71 -4.44 -19.47
N ARG A 7 8.93 -5.75 -19.36
CA ARG A 7 8.13 -6.69 -18.55
C ARG A 7 8.14 -6.33 -17.07
N TYR A 8 9.21 -5.72 -16.54
CA TYR A 8 9.28 -5.28 -15.15
C TYR A 8 8.16 -4.29 -14.81
N ALA A 9 7.72 -3.47 -15.76
CA ALA A 9 6.62 -2.52 -15.53
C ALA A 9 5.31 -3.20 -15.07
N ASN A 10 5.10 -4.49 -15.37
CA ASN A 10 3.93 -5.22 -14.88
C ASN A 10 3.93 -5.39 -13.35
N VAL A 11 5.11 -5.42 -12.71
CA VAL A 11 5.23 -5.43 -11.25
C VAL A 11 4.70 -4.12 -10.67
N LEU A 12 5.07 -2.98 -11.29
CA LEU A 12 4.59 -1.66 -10.90
C LEU A 12 3.08 -1.48 -11.17
N LYS A 13 2.55 -2.08 -12.24
CA LYS A 13 1.10 -2.14 -12.49
C LYS A 13 0.38 -2.82 -11.33
N LEU A 14 0.85 -3.98 -10.92
CA LEU A 14 0.25 -4.71 -9.80
C LEU A 14 0.37 -3.93 -8.49
N PHE A 15 1.53 -3.34 -8.22
CA PHE A 15 1.75 -2.57 -7.00
C PHE A 15 0.82 -1.35 -6.91
N LEU A 16 0.78 -0.52 -7.96
CA LEU A 16 -0.03 0.71 -7.93
C LEU A 16 -1.54 0.44 -7.93
N THR A 17 -1.98 -0.66 -8.54
CA THR A 17 -3.41 -1.01 -8.60
C THR A 17 -3.89 -1.86 -7.42
N GLY A 18 -2.99 -2.63 -6.80
CA GLY A 18 -3.32 -3.60 -5.76
C GLY A 18 -2.85 -3.23 -4.36
N ILE A 19 -1.70 -2.59 -4.20
CA ILE A 19 -1.09 -2.28 -2.89
C ILE A 19 -1.27 -0.81 -2.52
N SER A 20 -0.96 0.12 -3.43
CA SER A 20 -1.08 1.56 -3.13
C SER A 20 -2.48 2.02 -2.68
N PRO A 21 -3.60 1.45 -3.19
CA PRO A 21 -4.91 1.77 -2.64
C PRO A 21 -5.09 1.32 -1.20
N GLU A 22 -4.40 0.26 -0.78
CA GLU A 22 -4.46 -0.27 0.59
C GLU A 22 -3.74 0.59 1.60
N GLU A 23 -2.68 1.30 1.21
CA GLU A 23 -2.08 2.34 2.06
C GLU A 23 -3.11 3.43 2.39
N TYR A 24 -3.94 3.81 1.41
CA TYR A 24 -5.03 4.76 1.67
C TYR A 24 -6.14 4.16 2.53
N GLN A 25 -6.42 2.85 2.42
CA GLN A 25 -7.36 2.19 3.32
C GLN A 25 -6.79 2.09 4.74
N ALA A 26 -5.50 1.79 4.88
CA ALA A 26 -4.76 1.72 6.13
C ALA A 26 -4.77 3.09 6.84
N HIS A 27 -4.49 4.17 6.10
CA HIS A 27 -4.66 5.55 6.57
C HIS A 27 -6.03 5.75 7.24
N ARG A 28 -7.11 5.38 6.53
CA ARG A 28 -8.48 5.56 7.03
C ARG A 28 -8.78 4.66 8.23
N GLY A 29 -8.29 3.42 8.22
CA GLY A 29 -8.48 2.47 9.31
C GLY A 29 -7.74 2.91 10.58
N PHE A 30 -6.49 3.33 10.47
CA PHE A 30 -5.72 3.87 11.60
C PHE A 30 -6.29 5.20 12.10
N ALA A 31 -6.84 6.06 11.24
CA ALA A 31 -7.58 7.25 11.69
C ALA A 31 -8.82 6.87 12.53
N PHE A 32 -9.57 5.85 12.11
CA PHE A 32 -10.69 5.30 12.87
C PHE A 32 -10.22 4.76 14.22
N VAL A 33 -9.20 3.90 14.26
CA VAL A 33 -8.64 3.34 15.50
C VAL A 33 -8.11 4.43 16.42
N GLY A 34 -7.43 5.44 15.88
CA GLY A 34 -6.88 6.58 16.62
C GLY A 34 -7.94 7.43 17.32
N ARG A 35 -9.21 7.31 16.91
CA ARG A 35 -10.35 7.91 17.62
C ARG A 35 -11.01 6.96 18.63
N HIS A 36 -11.01 5.65 18.37
CA HIS A 36 -11.85 4.68 19.09
C HIS A 36 -11.11 3.84 20.13
N MET A 37 -9.78 3.76 20.08
CA MET A 37 -9.00 3.06 21.11
C MET A 37 -8.99 3.80 22.45
N ARG A 38 -9.04 3.03 23.54
CA ARG A 38 -8.87 3.54 24.89
C ARG A 38 -7.37 3.77 25.17
N GLY A 39 -7.08 4.79 25.98
CA GLY A 39 -5.71 5.22 26.30
C GLY A 39 -5.13 6.21 25.31
N VAL A 40 -4.35 7.18 25.80
CA VAL A 40 -3.72 8.22 24.96
C VAL A 40 -2.62 7.61 24.07
N GLY A 41 -1.80 6.71 24.62
CA GLY A 41 -0.69 6.07 23.90
C GLY A 41 -1.14 5.37 22.61
N PRO A 42 -2.07 4.39 22.66
CA PRO A 42 -2.57 3.73 21.46
C PRO A 42 -3.19 4.68 20.44
N ARG A 43 -3.87 5.75 20.89
CA ARG A 43 -4.46 6.74 19.99
C ARG A 43 -3.41 7.55 19.24
N VAL A 44 -2.40 8.04 19.94
CA VAL A 44 -1.31 8.82 19.32
C VAL A 44 -0.52 7.93 18.35
N ALA A 45 -0.23 6.69 18.73
CA ALA A 45 0.43 5.72 17.84
C ALA A 45 -0.38 5.49 16.55
N ALA A 46 -1.68 5.23 16.67
CA ALA A 46 -2.55 5.04 15.49
C ALA A 46 -2.68 6.32 14.64
N GLN A 47 -2.65 7.51 15.24
CA GLN A 47 -2.67 8.77 14.48
C GLN A 47 -1.37 9.01 13.71
N MET A 48 -0.22 8.68 14.30
CA MET A 48 1.07 8.74 13.61
C MET A 48 1.12 7.73 12.47
N GLN A 49 0.70 6.48 12.72
CA GLN A 49 0.60 5.46 11.67
C GLN A 49 -0.31 5.92 10.54
N SER A 50 -1.50 6.45 10.86
CA SER A 50 -2.41 7.03 9.87
C SER A 50 -1.73 8.09 8.99
N LEU A 51 -0.85 8.93 9.54
CA LEU A 51 -0.12 9.92 8.76
C LEU A 51 0.93 9.27 7.86
N ASP A 52 1.62 8.25 8.36
CA ASP A 52 2.59 7.48 7.58
C ASP A 52 1.95 6.76 6.40
N GLU A 53 0.77 6.14 6.56
CA GLU A 53 0.13 5.47 5.42
C GLU A 53 -0.36 6.47 4.36
N LEU A 54 -0.74 7.69 4.78
CA LEU A 54 -1.05 8.77 3.84
C LEU A 54 0.21 9.22 3.09
N ARG A 55 1.34 9.28 3.78
CA ARG A 55 2.64 9.56 3.18
C ARG A 55 3.00 8.47 2.17
N HIS A 56 2.81 7.19 2.51
CA HIS A 56 3.09 6.06 1.61
C HIS A 56 2.27 6.12 0.34
N VAL A 57 0.93 6.23 0.40
CA VAL A 57 0.13 6.27 -0.83
C VAL A 57 0.54 7.44 -1.74
N GLN A 58 0.81 8.62 -1.16
CA GLN A 58 1.20 9.80 -1.92
C GLN A 58 2.56 9.62 -2.59
N THR A 59 3.56 9.14 -1.86
CA THR A 59 4.89 8.94 -2.42
C THR A 59 4.90 7.81 -3.43
N GLN A 60 4.15 6.71 -3.24
CA GLN A 60 4.00 5.65 -4.23
C GLN A 60 3.39 6.16 -5.54
N ILE A 61 2.33 6.97 -5.47
CA ILE A 61 1.72 7.60 -6.66
C ILE A 61 2.75 8.49 -7.37
N HIS A 62 3.49 9.32 -6.63
CA HIS A 62 4.50 10.20 -7.23
C HIS A 62 5.66 9.42 -7.85
N THR A 63 6.14 8.37 -7.17
CA THR A 63 7.20 7.47 -7.64
C THR A 63 6.81 6.82 -8.97
N ILE A 64 5.58 6.32 -9.08
CA ILE A 64 5.11 5.58 -10.27
C ILE A 64 4.58 6.54 -11.36
N SER A 65 4.37 7.82 -11.05
CA SER A 65 3.82 8.82 -11.98
C SER A 65 4.62 8.94 -13.29
N HIS A 66 5.94 8.75 -13.26
CA HIS A 66 6.76 8.78 -14.47
C HIS A 66 6.52 7.55 -15.34
N TYR A 67 6.40 6.35 -14.75
CA TYR A 67 6.07 5.13 -15.50
C TYR A 67 4.71 5.23 -16.19
N ASN A 68 3.72 5.86 -15.56
CA ASN A 68 2.39 6.07 -16.14
C ASN A 68 2.41 6.89 -17.46
N LYS A 69 3.46 7.68 -17.70
CA LYS A 69 3.61 8.43 -18.96
C LYS A 69 4.11 7.58 -20.13
N PHE A 70 4.77 6.46 -19.84
CA PHE A 70 5.49 5.65 -20.83
C PHE A 70 5.01 4.19 -20.91
N PHE A 71 4.24 3.74 -19.92
CA PHE A 71 3.67 2.39 -19.85
C PHE A 71 2.17 2.47 -19.62
N ASP A 72 1.46 1.50 -20.18
CA ASP A 72 0.01 1.35 -20.08
C ASP A 72 -0.45 0.71 -18.77
N GLY A 73 -1.76 0.62 -18.56
CA GLY A 73 -2.36 -0.20 -17.49
C GLY A 73 -2.33 0.40 -16.08
N ILE A 74 -1.84 1.63 -15.90
CA ILE A 74 -1.78 2.30 -14.58
C ILE A 74 -2.50 3.66 -14.50
N SER A 75 -3.10 4.12 -15.59
CA SER A 75 -3.73 5.46 -15.66
C SER A 75 -4.98 5.62 -14.81
N GLU A 76 -5.68 4.52 -14.52
CA GLU A 76 -6.95 4.52 -13.79
C GLU A 76 -6.90 3.65 -12.53
N PHE A 77 -5.73 3.55 -11.88
CA PHE A 77 -5.47 2.59 -10.80
C PHE A 77 -6.55 2.57 -9.71
N ARG A 78 -7.04 3.75 -9.29
CA ARG A 78 -8.11 3.87 -8.29
C ARG A 78 -9.44 3.28 -8.77
N HIS A 79 -9.81 3.56 -10.02
CA HIS A 79 -11.06 3.03 -10.58
C HIS A 79 -10.99 1.51 -10.76
N MET A 80 -9.82 1.02 -11.19
CA MET A 80 -9.54 -0.41 -11.37
C MET A 80 -9.59 -1.17 -10.05
N HIS A 81 -9.00 -0.65 -8.98
CA HIS A 81 -8.97 -1.30 -7.67
C HIS A 81 -10.37 -1.71 -7.18
N ASP A 82 -11.38 -0.87 -7.43
CA ASP A 82 -12.76 -1.14 -7.02
C ASP A 82 -13.53 -2.10 -7.95
N ARG A 83 -13.01 -2.47 -9.13
CA ARG A 83 -13.81 -3.10 -10.21
C ARG A 83 -13.15 -4.28 -10.91
N VAL A 84 -11.82 -4.31 -11.00
CA VAL A 84 -11.11 -5.39 -11.67
C VAL A 84 -11.11 -6.62 -10.78
N TRP A 85 -11.47 -7.77 -11.36
CA TRP A 85 -11.77 -8.99 -10.62
C TRP A 85 -10.64 -9.44 -9.67
N TYR A 86 -9.37 -9.45 -10.10
CA TYR A 86 -8.27 -9.91 -9.25
C TYR A 86 -7.90 -8.88 -8.17
N LEU A 87 -8.25 -7.61 -8.38
CA LEU A 87 -8.08 -6.55 -7.37
C LEU A 87 -9.15 -6.61 -6.28
N SER A 88 -10.21 -7.40 -6.46
CA SER A 88 -11.12 -7.72 -5.36
C SER A 88 -10.42 -8.46 -4.21
N VAL A 89 -9.31 -9.15 -4.47
CA VAL A 89 -8.55 -9.88 -3.44
C VAL A 89 -7.98 -8.91 -2.39
N PRO A 90 -7.06 -7.97 -2.72
CA PRO A 90 -6.56 -7.03 -1.72
C PRO A 90 -7.68 -6.14 -1.16
N LYS A 91 -8.59 -5.68 -2.04
CA LYS A 91 -9.70 -4.82 -1.62
C LYS A 91 -10.56 -5.48 -0.54
N SER A 92 -10.96 -6.73 -0.75
CA SER A 92 -11.80 -7.47 0.20
C SER A 92 -11.10 -7.69 1.55
N PHE A 93 -9.79 -7.92 1.53
CA PHE A 93 -8.99 -8.09 2.74
C PHE A 93 -9.01 -6.83 3.63
N PHE A 94 -8.83 -5.64 3.05
CA PHE A 94 -8.89 -4.38 3.79
C PHE A 94 -10.31 -3.89 4.06
N ASP A 95 -11.28 -4.20 3.20
CA ASP A 95 -12.69 -3.92 3.46
C ASP A 95 -13.18 -4.74 4.66
N ASP A 96 -12.78 -6.01 4.78
CA ASP A 96 -13.06 -6.87 5.95
C ASP A 96 -12.44 -6.25 7.22
N ALA A 97 -11.12 -6.04 7.23
CA ALA A 97 -10.42 -5.49 8.39
C ALA A 97 -11.00 -4.14 8.86
N ARG A 98 -11.35 -3.24 7.95
CA ARG A 98 -11.91 -1.91 8.30
C ARG A 98 -13.37 -1.96 8.70
N SER A 99 -14.11 -2.99 8.30
CA SER A 99 -15.48 -3.21 8.76
C SER A 99 -15.55 -3.78 10.17
N ALA A 100 -14.44 -4.36 10.64
CA ALA A 100 -14.30 -4.92 11.98
C ALA A 100 -14.17 -3.86 13.09
N GLY A 101 -14.17 -4.34 14.34
CA GLY A 101 -13.94 -3.48 15.50
C GLY A 101 -12.49 -2.96 15.60
N PRO A 102 -12.24 -1.88 16.37
CA PRO A 102 -10.92 -1.25 16.43
C PRO A 102 -9.81 -2.16 16.98
N PHE A 103 -10.16 -3.11 17.86
CA PHE A 103 -9.20 -4.09 18.37
C PHE A 103 -8.83 -5.13 17.31
N GLU A 104 -9.83 -5.66 16.60
CA GLU A 104 -9.61 -6.64 15.54
C GLU A 104 -8.81 -6.03 14.39
N TYR A 105 -9.10 -4.78 14.00
CA TYR A 105 -8.28 -4.04 13.04
C TYR A 105 -6.81 -3.96 13.46
N MET A 106 -6.53 -3.67 14.73
CA MET A 106 -5.15 -3.61 15.23
C MET A 106 -4.44 -4.97 15.21
N ILE A 107 -5.16 -6.07 15.44
CA ILE A 107 -4.61 -7.41 15.30
C ILE A 107 -4.38 -7.77 13.83
N ALA A 108 -5.35 -7.48 12.95
CA ALA A 108 -5.29 -7.81 11.54
C ALA A 108 -4.22 -7.00 10.80
N ILE A 109 -4.29 -5.67 10.88
CA ILE A 109 -3.38 -4.78 10.14
C ILE A 109 -2.12 -4.50 10.97
N GLY A 110 -2.26 -4.02 12.21
CA GLY A 110 -1.11 -3.59 13.01
C GLY A 110 -0.16 -4.73 13.42
N PHE A 111 -0.68 -5.93 13.71
CA PHE A 111 0.15 -7.07 14.10
C PHE A 111 0.36 -8.07 12.95
N ALA A 112 -0.70 -8.65 12.39
CA ALA A 112 -0.53 -9.72 11.41
C ALA A 112 0.07 -9.19 10.10
N PHE A 113 -0.44 -8.10 9.54
CA PHE A 113 0.05 -7.55 8.28
C PHE A 113 1.37 -6.78 8.46
N GLU A 114 1.37 -5.73 9.27
CA GLU A 114 2.48 -4.78 9.41
C GLU A 114 3.69 -5.34 10.17
N TYR A 115 3.52 -6.38 10.99
CA TYR A 115 4.63 -6.96 11.75
C TYR A 115 4.99 -8.37 11.27
N VAL A 116 4.04 -9.30 11.24
CA VAL A 116 4.34 -10.71 10.91
C VAL A 116 4.61 -10.90 9.42
N LEU A 117 3.80 -10.29 8.54
CA LEU A 117 3.81 -10.57 7.10
C LEU A 117 4.50 -9.48 6.26
N THR A 118 4.76 -8.30 6.83
CA THR A 118 5.22 -7.12 6.08
C THR A 118 6.43 -7.39 5.19
N ASN A 119 7.39 -8.20 5.68
CA ASN A 119 8.60 -8.52 4.92
C ASN A 119 8.30 -9.35 3.65
N LEU A 120 7.25 -10.17 3.66
CA LEU A 120 6.83 -10.94 2.48
C LEU A 120 6.21 -10.04 1.40
N LEU A 121 5.82 -8.82 1.74
CA LEU A 121 5.38 -7.80 0.79
C LEU A 121 6.53 -6.87 0.41
N PHE A 122 7.11 -6.17 1.38
CA PHE A 122 8.08 -5.10 1.11
C PHE A 122 9.38 -5.60 0.48
N VAL A 123 9.97 -6.68 1.03
CA VAL A 123 11.29 -7.12 0.57
C VAL A 123 11.26 -7.54 -0.90
N PRO A 124 10.30 -8.35 -1.39
CA PRO A 124 10.22 -8.68 -2.81
C PRO A 124 10.06 -7.48 -3.74
N PHE A 125 9.25 -6.47 -3.40
CA PHE A 125 9.09 -5.28 -4.23
C PHE A 125 10.35 -4.40 -4.24
N MET A 126 10.90 -4.08 -3.06
CA MET A 126 12.03 -3.15 -2.96
C MET A 126 13.34 -3.77 -3.46
N SER A 127 13.60 -5.03 -3.12
CA SER A 127 14.75 -5.75 -3.67
C SER A 127 14.55 -6.00 -5.17
N GLY A 128 13.35 -6.39 -5.61
CA GLY A 128 13.02 -6.52 -7.03
C GLY A 128 13.33 -5.25 -7.81
N ALA A 129 12.99 -4.08 -7.28
CA ALA A 129 13.33 -2.80 -7.87
C ALA A 129 14.85 -2.59 -8.01
N ALA A 130 15.60 -2.86 -6.94
CA ALA A 130 17.07 -2.75 -6.93
C ALA A 130 17.72 -3.65 -8.00
N TYR A 131 17.29 -4.91 -8.11
CA TYR A 131 17.82 -5.88 -9.08
C TYR A 131 17.36 -5.64 -10.52
N ASN A 132 16.36 -4.78 -10.75
CA ASN A 132 15.86 -4.43 -12.08
C ASN A 132 16.14 -2.99 -12.50
N GLY A 133 17.00 -2.27 -11.77
CA GLY A 133 17.43 -0.91 -12.14
C GLY A 133 16.36 0.17 -11.93
N ASP A 134 15.32 -0.10 -11.15
CA ASP A 134 14.27 0.86 -10.81
C ASP A 134 14.69 1.75 -9.64
N MET A 135 15.42 2.82 -9.99
CA MET A 135 15.95 3.79 -9.03
C MET A 135 14.84 4.56 -8.30
N SER A 136 13.68 4.76 -8.92
CA SER A 136 12.56 5.45 -8.29
C SER A 136 11.94 4.62 -7.17
N THR A 137 11.68 3.34 -7.41
CA THR A 137 11.03 2.47 -6.41
C THR A 137 11.99 2.06 -5.30
N VAL A 138 13.29 1.83 -5.58
CA VAL A 138 14.25 1.52 -4.51
C VAL A 138 14.47 2.69 -3.53
N THR A 139 14.18 3.92 -3.97
CA THR A 139 14.32 5.14 -3.15
C THR A 139 13.03 5.47 -2.39
N PHE A 140 11.92 4.77 -2.67
CA PHE A 140 10.67 4.96 -1.95
C PHE A 140 10.82 4.45 -0.50
N GLY A 141 10.44 5.30 0.46
CA GLY A 141 10.51 5.05 1.90
C GLY A 141 9.91 6.19 2.71
#